data_AF-A0A6N8U5L7-F1
#
_entry.id   AF-A0A6N8U5L7-F1
#
_cell.length_a   1.000
_cell.length_b   1.000
_cell.length_c   1.000
_cell.angle_alpha   90.00
_cell.angle_beta   90.00
_cell.angle_gamma   90.00
#
_symmetry.space_group_name_H-M   'P 1'
#
loop_
_entity.id
_entity.type
_entity.pdbx_description
1 polymer ?
#
loop_
_entity_poly.entity_id
_entity_poly.type
_entity_poly.pdbx_seq_one_letter_code
_entity_poly.pdbx_strand_id
1 'polypeptide(L)'
;MKVLLTVVLALFPLLHETSYPAEFQSCSAEGIFLKIKDEIREVQLFNIVMNEKGTGRVCKALEEAKTITVEIDSSSQVEDPLPVYIFADGNLLQEEVLKNQEGYIAVKNPEYRYEKRMEAAAAAQKTSAKQKQPETVKAHQPSRGYRYLLLFLAIWIVLGILLFKDRFHKKPKKHVDKKVS
;
A
#
# COMPACT_ATOMS: atom_id res chain seq x y z
N MET A 1 -40.19 -27.19 -12.77
CA MET A 1 -40.01 -26.11 -11.77
C MET A 1 -38.64 -26.06 -11.09
N LYS A 2 -37.67 -26.96 -11.35
CA LYS A 2 -36.31 -26.86 -10.77
C LYS A 2 -35.35 -25.94 -11.55
N VAL A 3 -35.52 -25.84 -12.87
CA VAL A 3 -34.68 -25.00 -13.75
C VAL A 3 -34.99 -23.51 -13.60
N LEU A 4 -36.24 -23.16 -13.27
CA LEU A 4 -36.64 -21.76 -13.07
C LEU A 4 -35.96 -21.16 -11.82
N LEU A 5 -35.79 -21.94 -10.74
CA LEU A 5 -35.17 -21.48 -9.50
C LEU A 5 -33.66 -21.21 -9.68
N THR A 6 -32.97 -22.04 -10.47
CA THR A 6 -31.55 -21.86 -10.80
C THR A 6 -31.31 -20.65 -11.70
N VAL A 7 -32.25 -20.32 -12.59
CA VAL A 7 -32.17 -19.12 -13.44
C VAL A 7 -32.44 -17.85 -12.64
N VAL A 8 -33.35 -17.89 -11.67
CA VAL A 8 -33.62 -16.74 -10.78
C VAL A 8 -32.38 -16.40 -9.93
N LEU A 9 -31.68 -17.39 -9.36
CA LEU A 9 -30.44 -17.11 -8.61
C LEU A 9 -29.31 -16.56 -9.51
N ALA A 10 -29.23 -16.99 -10.77
CA ALA A 10 -28.25 -16.46 -11.73
C ALA A 10 -28.60 -15.04 -12.23
N LEU A 11 -29.87 -14.63 -12.13
CA LEU A 11 -30.36 -13.30 -12.51
C LEU A 11 -30.28 -12.26 -11.38
N PHE A 12 -29.88 -12.64 -10.17
CA PHE A 12 -29.63 -11.71 -9.06
C PHE A 12 -28.12 -11.61 -8.77
N PRO A 13 -27.33 -10.86 -9.57
CA PRO A 13 -25.98 -10.44 -9.17
C PRO A 13 -26.02 -9.49 -7.94
N LEU A 14 -27.21 -9.09 -7.51
CA LEU A 14 -27.54 -8.11 -6.46
C LEU A 14 -27.27 -8.56 -5.01
N LEU A 15 -26.82 -9.80 -4.74
CA LEU A 15 -26.50 -10.21 -3.36
C LEU A 15 -25.12 -9.74 -2.86
N HIS A 16 -24.29 -9.10 -3.69
CA HIS A 16 -22.95 -8.64 -3.30
C HIS A 16 -22.91 -7.21 -2.75
N GLU A 17 -24.07 -6.57 -2.59
CA GLU A 17 -24.20 -5.21 -2.09
C GLU A 17 -24.98 -5.15 -0.77
N THR A 18 -24.67 -6.08 0.14
CA THR A 18 -25.34 -6.14 1.43
C THR A 18 -24.75 -5.08 2.38
N SER A 19 -25.41 -3.93 2.42
CA SER A 19 -25.28 -2.98 3.52
C SER A 19 -26.18 -3.41 4.67
N TYR A 20 -25.63 -3.47 5.88
CA TYR A 20 -26.35 -3.87 7.07
C TYR A 20 -26.57 -2.66 7.98
N PRO A 21 -27.80 -2.41 8.44
CA PRO A 21 -28.01 -1.43 9.50
C PRO A 21 -27.30 -1.92 10.77
N ALA A 22 -26.69 -0.98 11.47
CA ALA A 22 -26.02 -1.23 12.74
C ALA A 22 -26.43 -0.18 13.78
N GLU A 23 -26.36 -0.56 15.05
CA GLU A 23 -26.56 0.36 16.17
C GLU A 23 -25.26 0.50 16.95
N PHE A 24 -24.91 1.73 17.32
CA PHE A 24 -23.77 1.98 18.19
C PHE A 24 -24.05 1.43 19.59
N GLN A 25 -23.09 0.68 20.15
CA GLN A 25 -23.17 0.17 21.53
C GLN A 25 -22.12 0.81 22.41
N SER A 26 -20.84 0.70 22.05
CA SER A 26 -19.76 1.30 22.82
C SER A 26 -18.49 1.49 21.99
N CYS A 27 -17.66 2.41 22.47
CA CYS A 27 -16.27 2.54 22.09
C CYS A 27 -15.42 2.45 23.36
N SER A 28 -14.42 1.57 23.38
CA SER A 28 -13.52 1.42 24.53
C SER A 28 -12.07 1.25 24.07
N ALA A 29 -11.16 1.07 25.02
CA ALA A 29 -9.77 0.72 24.70
C ALA A 29 -9.65 -0.67 24.04
N GLU A 30 -10.67 -1.53 24.18
CA GLU A 30 -10.71 -2.86 23.59
C GLU A 30 -11.13 -2.81 22.12
N GLY A 31 -11.97 -1.86 21.72
CA GLY A 31 -12.40 -1.72 20.32
C GLY A 31 -13.69 -0.92 20.13
N ILE A 32 -14.25 -1.02 18.93
CA ILE A 32 -15.53 -0.42 18.56
C ILE A 32 -16.57 -1.55 18.55
N PHE A 33 -17.66 -1.41 19.29
CA PHE A 33 -18.71 -2.42 19.36
C PHE A 33 -19.99 -1.91 18.70
N LEU A 34 -20.44 -2.64 17.68
CA LEU A 34 -21.68 -2.36 16.97
C LEU A 34 -22.63 -3.56 17.10
N LYS A 35 -23.92 -3.26 17.25
CA LYS A 35 -24.97 -4.28 17.16
C LYS A 35 -25.41 -4.41 15.71
N ILE A 36 -25.12 -5.55 15.10
CA ILE A 36 -25.43 -5.88 13.70
C ILE A 36 -26.33 -7.11 13.70
N LYS A 37 -27.53 -7.03 13.11
CA LYS A 37 -28.52 -8.13 13.09
C LYS A 37 -28.77 -8.76 14.48
N ASP A 38 -28.94 -7.91 15.49
CA ASP A 38 -29.15 -8.28 16.89
C ASP A 38 -27.97 -8.90 17.65
N GLU A 39 -26.79 -8.96 17.04
CA GLU A 39 -25.56 -9.45 17.68
C GLU A 39 -24.58 -8.30 17.89
N ILE A 40 -24.02 -8.18 19.10
CA ILE A 40 -22.95 -7.21 19.39
C ILE A 40 -21.64 -7.82 18.92
N ARG A 41 -20.96 -7.15 17.99
CA ARG A 41 -19.66 -7.56 17.49
C ARG A 41 -18.64 -6.44 17.64
N GLU A 42 -17.41 -6.84 17.95
CA GLU A 42 -16.26 -5.95 17.81
C GLU A 42 -15.98 -5.74 16.32
N VAL A 43 -15.82 -4.50 15.91
CA VAL A 43 -15.59 -4.12 14.52
C VAL A 43 -14.31 -3.29 14.41
N GLN A 44 -13.67 -3.40 13.25
CA GLN A 44 -12.54 -2.56 12.88
C GLN A 44 -12.76 -1.98 11.47
N LEU A 45 -12.23 -0.79 11.24
CA LEU A 45 -12.29 -0.18 9.91
C LEU A 45 -11.43 -1.00 8.94
N PHE A 46 -12.06 -1.60 7.94
CA PHE A 46 -11.33 -2.42 6.97
C PHE A 46 -10.25 -1.60 6.27
N ASN A 47 -9.06 -2.21 6.17
CA ASN A 47 -7.90 -1.68 5.48
C ASN A 47 -7.36 -0.32 5.98
N ILE A 48 -7.74 0.10 7.19
CA ILE A 48 -7.24 1.35 7.80
C ILE A 48 -6.57 1.05 9.14
N VAL A 49 -5.35 1.55 9.30
CA VAL A 49 -4.68 1.63 10.61
C VAL A 49 -4.86 3.05 11.14
N MET A 50 -5.50 3.18 12.30
CA MET A 50 -5.81 4.46 12.94
C MET A 50 -4.80 4.78 14.05
N ASN A 51 -4.59 6.07 14.32
CA ASN A 51 -3.99 6.54 15.57
C ASN A 51 -5.08 6.87 16.60
N GLU A 52 -4.68 7.21 17.83
CA GLU A 52 -5.63 7.52 18.91
C GLU A 52 -6.64 8.63 18.56
N LYS A 53 -6.22 9.64 17.79
CA LYS A 53 -7.13 10.70 17.33
C LYS A 53 -8.17 10.16 16.36
N GLY A 54 -7.77 9.28 15.45
CA GLY A 54 -8.66 8.63 14.49
C GLY A 54 -9.69 7.75 15.18
N THR A 55 -9.26 6.97 16.17
CA THR A 55 -10.19 6.20 17.02
C THR A 55 -11.19 7.12 17.70
N GLY A 56 -10.72 8.19 18.35
CA GLY A 56 -11.60 9.16 19.01
C GLY A 56 -12.61 9.82 18.07
N ARG A 57 -12.18 10.17 16.84
CA ARG A 57 -13.08 10.71 15.81
C ARG A 57 -14.15 9.72 15.39
N VAL A 58 -13.75 8.48 15.09
CA VAL A 58 -14.69 7.43 14.68
C VAL A 58 -15.70 7.18 15.77
N CYS A 59 -15.26 7.02 17.03
CA CYS A 59 -16.15 6.83 18.17
C CYS A 59 -17.16 7.97 18.30
N LYS A 60 -16.69 9.22 18.25
CA LYS A 60 -17.55 10.40 18.33
C LYS A 60 -18.55 10.45 17.17
N ALA A 61 -18.10 10.17 15.95
CA ALA A 61 -18.97 10.16 14.78
C ALA A 61 -20.07 9.09 14.89
N LEU A 62 -19.77 7.93 15.48
CA LEU A 62 -20.74 6.87 15.72
C LEU A 62 -21.72 7.21 16.86
N GLU A 63 -21.25 7.87 17.93
CA GLU A 63 -22.10 8.33 19.03
C GLU A 63 -23.12 9.39 18.58
N GLU A 64 -22.71 10.29 17.67
CA GLU A 64 -23.54 11.39 17.18
C GLU A 64 -24.41 11.01 15.96
N ALA A 65 -24.14 9.87 15.32
CA ALA A 65 -24.82 9.45 14.11
C ALA A 65 -26.29 9.09 14.34
N LYS A 66 -27.15 9.51 13.40
CA LYS A 66 -28.57 9.08 13.39
C LYS A 66 -28.73 7.72 12.72
N THR A 67 -27.88 7.44 11.74
CA THR A 67 -27.91 6.21 10.95
C THR A 67 -26.50 5.65 10.83
N ILE A 68 -26.35 4.37 11.16
CA ILE A 68 -25.08 3.65 11.00
C ILE A 68 -25.34 2.47 10.10
N THR A 69 -24.51 2.33 9.07
CA THR A 69 -24.54 1.16 8.20
C THR A 69 -23.14 0.60 8.04
N VAL A 70 -23.06 -0.72 7.94
CA VAL A 70 -21.80 -1.45 7.77
C VAL A 70 -21.83 -2.28 6.51
N GLU A 71 -20.70 -2.31 5.81
CA GLU A 71 -20.51 -3.13 4.63
C GLU A 71 -19.24 -3.96 4.78
N ILE A 72 -19.33 -5.24 4.42
CA ILE A 72 -18.20 -6.17 4.43
C ILE A 72 -17.69 -6.27 2.99
N ASP A 73 -16.39 -6.10 2.79
CA ASP A 73 -15.78 -6.27 1.47
C ASP A 73 -15.82 -7.75 1.06
N SER A 74 -16.18 -8.06 -0.18
CA SER A 74 -16.20 -9.44 -0.68
C SER A 74 -14.83 -10.12 -0.66
N SER A 75 -13.76 -9.34 -0.66
CA SER A 75 -12.38 -9.84 -0.57
C SER A 75 -11.86 -9.97 0.87
N SER A 76 -12.61 -9.49 1.86
CA SER A 76 -12.21 -9.55 3.26
C SER A 76 -12.49 -10.93 3.87
N GLN A 77 -11.61 -11.36 4.77
CA GLN A 77 -11.85 -12.50 5.63
C GLN A 77 -12.73 -12.06 6.80
N VAL A 78 -13.77 -12.85 7.10
CA VAL A 78 -14.68 -12.59 8.23
C VAL A 78 -14.02 -13.14 9.49
N GLU A 79 -13.24 -12.30 10.15
CA GLU A 79 -12.48 -12.59 11.37
C GLU A 79 -12.93 -11.66 12.50
N ASP A 80 -12.65 -11.99 13.76
CA ASP A 80 -12.88 -11.08 14.90
C ASP A 80 -11.55 -10.38 15.27
N PRO A 81 -11.48 -9.03 15.34
CA PRO A 81 -12.57 -8.06 15.12
C PRO A 81 -12.99 -7.92 13.65
N LEU A 82 -14.29 -7.76 13.42
CA LEU A 82 -14.91 -7.80 12.10
C LEU A 82 -14.46 -6.63 11.23
N PRO A 83 -13.73 -6.88 10.12
CA PRO A 83 -13.32 -5.82 9.21
C PRO A 83 -14.49 -5.31 8.37
N VAL A 84 -14.85 -4.03 8.55
CA VAL A 84 -16.00 -3.42 7.86
C VAL A 84 -15.71 -2.02 7.34
N TYR A 85 -16.39 -1.65 6.27
CA TYR A 85 -16.64 -0.25 5.94
C TYR A 85 -17.79 0.27 6.79
N ILE A 86 -17.60 1.43 7.42
CA ILE A 86 -18.60 2.01 8.31
C ILE A 86 -19.05 3.35 7.75
N PHE A 87 -20.35 3.51 7.62
CA PHE A 87 -20.98 4.74 7.19
C PHE A 87 -21.80 5.32 8.33
N ALA A 88 -21.47 6.53 8.75
CA ALA A 88 -22.23 7.33 9.69
C ALA A 88 -22.97 8.42 8.90
N ASP A 89 -24.30 8.43 8.95
CA ASP A 89 -25.15 9.36 8.20
C ASP A 89 -24.83 9.41 6.70
N GLY A 90 -24.48 8.24 6.13
CA GLY A 90 -24.09 8.07 4.73
C GLY A 90 -22.65 8.44 4.41
N ASN A 91 -21.86 8.95 5.37
CA ASN A 91 -20.46 9.31 5.18
C ASN A 91 -19.54 8.15 5.56
N LEU A 92 -18.63 7.79 4.65
CA LEU A 92 -17.63 6.73 4.88
C LEU A 92 -16.57 7.20 5.88
N LEU A 93 -16.56 6.61 7.08
CA LEU A 93 -15.69 7.05 8.18
C LEU A 93 -14.20 6.87 7.85
N GLN A 94 -13.84 5.85 7.06
CA GLN A 94 -12.49 5.65 6.55
C GLN A 94 -11.96 6.89 5.82
N GLU A 95 -12.79 7.54 5.01
CA GLU A 95 -12.36 8.75 4.29
C GLU A 95 -12.10 9.91 5.25
N GLU A 96 -12.91 10.05 6.30
CA GLU A 96 -12.77 11.13 7.25
C GLU A 96 -11.46 10.99 8.03
N VAL A 97 -11.15 9.78 8.50
CA VAL A 97 -9.87 9.47 9.15
C VAL A 97 -8.68 9.79 8.24
N LEU A 98 -8.75 9.40 6.97
CA LEU A 98 -7.69 9.64 5.98
C LEU A 98 -7.53 11.12 5.64
N LYS A 99 -8.64 11.85 5.47
CA LYS A 99 -8.64 13.31 5.19
C LYS A 99 -7.96 14.09 6.32
N ASN A 100 -8.06 13.60 7.56
CA ASN A 100 -7.50 14.25 8.75
C ASN A 100 -6.09 13.77 9.14
N GLN A 101 -5.46 12.85 8.38
CA GLN A 101 -4.18 12.21 8.73
C GLN A 101 -4.20 11.50 10.08
N GLU A 102 -5.36 10.98 10.45
CA GLU A 102 -5.58 10.25 11.70
C GLU A 102 -5.48 8.73 11.50
N GLY A 103 -5.08 8.31 10.30
CA GLY A 103 -4.80 6.94 9.95
C GLY A 103 -4.19 6.83 8.55
N TYR A 104 -3.87 5.60 8.13
CA TYR A 104 -3.34 5.30 6.81
C TYR A 104 -3.91 3.98 6.26
N ILE A 105 -3.88 3.86 4.92
CA ILE A 105 -4.29 2.65 4.22
C ILE A 105 -3.25 1.56 4.42
N ALA A 106 -3.66 0.40 4.94
CA ALA A 106 -2.75 -0.69 5.29
C ALA A 106 -2.21 -1.41 4.04
N VAL A 107 -3.11 -1.75 3.12
CA VAL A 107 -2.82 -2.51 1.90
C VAL A 107 -3.42 -1.80 0.69
N LYS A 108 -2.60 -1.50 -0.31
CA LYS A 108 -3.08 -0.96 -1.58
C LYS A 108 -3.56 -2.10 -2.47
N ASN A 109 -4.87 -2.26 -2.61
CA ASN A 109 -5.46 -3.25 -3.50
C ASN A 109 -6.56 -2.61 -4.35
N PRO A 110 -6.38 -2.52 -5.69
CA PRO A 110 -7.37 -1.90 -6.58
C PRO A 110 -8.69 -2.67 -6.65
N GLU A 111 -8.72 -3.92 -6.21
CA GLU A 111 -9.92 -4.76 -6.17
C GLU A 111 -10.82 -4.45 -4.96
N TYR A 112 -10.32 -3.73 -3.94
CA TYR A 112 -11.15 -3.34 -2.79
C TYR A 112 -12.16 -2.26 -3.19
N ARG A 113 -13.38 -2.42 -2.70
CA ARG A 113 -14.55 -1.68 -3.19
C ARG A 113 -14.39 -0.16 -3.13
N TYR A 114 -13.80 0.36 -2.05
CA TYR A 114 -13.66 1.79 -1.81
C TYR A 114 -12.21 2.31 -1.91
N GLU A 115 -11.28 1.52 -2.46
CA GLU A 115 -9.86 1.88 -2.50
C GLU A 115 -9.63 3.24 -3.17
N LYS A 116 -10.17 3.44 -4.38
CA LYS A 116 -9.99 4.70 -5.14
C LYS A 116 -10.49 5.92 -4.37
N ARG A 117 -11.58 5.79 -3.60
CA ARG A 117 -12.13 6.86 -2.77
C ARG A 117 -11.24 7.15 -1.57
N MET A 118 -10.76 6.11 -0.91
CA MET A 118 -9.81 6.23 0.20
C MET A 118 -8.46 6.83 -0.24
N GLU A 119 -7.94 6.41 -1.39
CA GLU A 119 -6.71 6.99 -1.96
C GLU A 119 -6.89 8.48 -2.30
N ALA A 120 -8.03 8.86 -2.88
CA ALA A 120 -8.36 10.25 -3.15
C ALA A 120 -8.48 11.07 -1.85
N ALA A 121 -9.12 10.52 -0.82
CA ALA A 121 -9.23 11.14 0.51
C ALA A 121 -7.84 11.38 1.14
N ALA A 122 -6.95 10.39 1.08
CA ALA A 122 -5.58 10.51 1.56
C ALA A 122 -4.73 11.47 0.71
N ALA A 123 -5.04 11.64 -0.58
CA ALA A 123 -4.32 12.54 -1.50
C ALA A 123 -4.80 14.00 -1.44
N ALA A 124 -6.08 14.25 -1.16
CA ALA A 124 -6.69 15.59 -1.13
C ALA A 124 -5.99 16.58 -0.17
N GLN A 125 -5.38 16.07 0.90
CA GLN A 125 -4.59 16.89 1.80
C GLN A 125 -3.12 16.99 1.41
N LYS A 126 -2.54 16.01 0.68
CA LYS A 126 -1.18 16.16 0.12
C LYS A 126 -1.11 17.31 -0.89
N THR A 127 -2.20 17.58 -1.61
CA THR A 127 -2.30 18.73 -2.51
C THR A 127 -2.62 20.04 -1.78
N SER A 128 -3.36 20.00 -0.66
CA SER A 128 -3.67 21.19 0.15
C SER A 128 -2.52 21.62 1.10
N ALA A 129 -1.71 20.66 1.58
CA ALA A 129 -0.50 20.90 2.38
C ALA A 129 0.73 21.21 1.50
N LYS A 130 0.59 21.23 0.17
CA LYS A 130 1.67 21.69 -0.73
C LYS A 130 1.91 23.20 -0.67
N GLN A 131 1.12 23.95 0.10
CA GLN A 131 1.36 25.39 0.33
C GLN A 131 1.99 25.72 1.69
N LYS A 132 2.36 24.71 2.51
CA LYS A 132 3.14 24.95 3.73
C LYS A 132 4.01 23.75 4.12
N GLN A 133 4.93 23.38 3.24
CA GLN A 133 6.19 22.76 3.65
C GLN A 133 7.29 23.79 3.42
N PRO A 134 8.21 24.04 4.37
CA PRO A 134 9.50 24.58 3.97
C PRO A 134 10.08 23.57 2.99
N GLU A 135 10.57 24.05 1.86
CA GLU A 135 11.29 23.24 0.88
C GLU A 135 12.46 22.54 1.58
N THR A 136 12.23 21.36 2.14
CA THR A 136 13.29 20.38 2.28
C THR A 136 13.37 19.74 0.92
N VAL A 137 14.01 20.48 0.01
CA VAL A 137 14.74 19.90 -1.11
C VAL A 137 15.54 18.77 -0.48
N LYS A 138 15.09 17.52 -0.63
CA LYS A 138 16.00 16.39 -0.56
C LYS A 138 16.95 16.65 -1.71
N ALA A 139 18.03 17.37 -1.42
CA ALA A 139 19.14 17.55 -2.32
C ALA A 139 19.46 16.14 -2.78
N HIS A 140 19.19 15.88 -4.05
CA HIS A 140 19.56 14.63 -4.68
C HIS A 140 21.05 14.53 -4.45
N GLN A 141 21.47 13.71 -3.47
CA GLN A 141 22.89 13.57 -3.21
C GLN A 141 23.48 13.07 -4.52
N PRO A 142 24.39 13.83 -5.15
CA PRO A 142 24.94 13.43 -6.43
C PRO A 142 25.57 12.07 -6.21
N SER A 143 25.02 11.04 -6.86
CA SER A 143 25.47 9.69 -6.64
C SER A 143 26.97 9.66 -6.93
N ARG A 144 27.76 9.33 -5.92
CA ARG A 144 29.22 9.19 -6.06
C ARG A 144 29.59 7.98 -6.93
N GLY A 145 28.59 7.31 -7.53
CA GLY A 145 28.71 6.15 -8.41
C GLY A 145 29.68 6.37 -9.56
N TYR A 146 29.72 7.58 -10.14
CA TYR A 146 30.66 7.90 -11.22
C TYR A 146 32.13 7.75 -10.80
N ARG A 147 32.47 8.03 -9.53
CA ARG A 147 33.84 7.85 -9.02
C ARG A 147 34.24 6.37 -8.96
N TYR A 148 33.32 5.50 -8.55
CA TYR A 148 33.54 4.06 -8.53
C TYR A 148 33.61 3.46 -9.93
N LEU A 149 32.79 3.97 -10.86
CA LEU A 149 32.79 3.55 -12.26
C LEU A 149 34.12 3.91 -12.95
N LEU A 150 34.65 5.12 -12.72
CA LEU A 150 35.96 5.53 -13.21
C LEU A 150 37.12 4.69 -12.64
N LEU A 151 37.09 4.38 -11.34
CA LEU A 151 38.09 3.50 -10.72
C LEU A 151 38.05 2.10 -11.31
N PHE A 152 36.84 1.55 -11.52
CA PHE A 152 36.67 0.24 -12.15
C PHE A 152 37.21 0.22 -13.58
N LEU A 153 36.89 1.25 -14.39
CA LEU A 153 37.42 1.40 -15.75
C LEU A 153 38.95 1.50 -15.78
N ALA A 154 39.56 2.25 -14.87
CA ALA A 154 41.01 2.38 -14.77
C ALA A 154 41.69 1.04 -14.47
N ILE A 155 41.12 0.24 -13.56
CA ILE A 155 41.62 -1.11 -13.24
C ILE A 155 41.59 -2.01 -14.48
N TRP A 156 40.50 -1.98 -15.26
CA TRP A 156 40.39 -2.76 -16.50
C TRP A 156 41.39 -2.32 -17.58
N ILE A 157 41.64 -1.03 -17.72
CA ILE A 157 42.63 -0.51 -18.67
C ILE A 157 44.04 -0.96 -18.29
N VAL A 158 44.41 -0.87 -17.01
CA VAL A 158 45.73 -1.32 -16.53
C VAL A 158 45.91 -2.83 -16.74
N LEU A 159 44.88 -3.63 -16.42
CA LEU A 159 44.90 -5.06 -16.65
C LEU A 159 45.05 -5.38 -18.15
N GLY A 160 44.33 -4.65 -19.01
CA GLY A 160 44.42 -4.75 -20.46
C GLY A 160 45.84 -4.48 -20.97
N ILE A 161 46.49 -3.41 -20.50
CA ILE A 161 47.87 -3.05 -20.86
C ILE A 161 48.86 -4.12 -20.40
N LEU A 162 48.72 -4.64 -19.18
CA LEU A 162 49.59 -5.70 -18.66
C LEU A 162 49.47 -6.99 -19.51
N LEU A 163 48.25 -7.40 -19.83
CA LEU A 163 47.98 -8.57 -20.67
C LEU A 163 48.45 -8.37 -22.12
N PHE A 164 48.32 -7.16 -22.67
CA PHE A 164 48.84 -6.85 -24.01
C PHE A 164 50.36 -6.83 -24.04
N LYS A 165 51.00 -6.24 -23.02
CA LYS A 165 52.46 -6.15 -22.93
C LYS A 165 53.11 -7.54 -22.83
N ASP A 166 52.46 -8.48 -22.13
CA ASP A 166 52.92 -9.87 -22.05
C ASP A 166 52.76 -10.63 -23.38
N ARG A 167 51.76 -10.26 -24.19
CA ARG A 167 51.54 -10.86 -25.50
C ARG A 167 52.56 -10.39 -26.56
N PHE A 168 53.12 -9.19 -26.42
CA PHE A 168 54.10 -8.62 -27.36
C PHE A 168 55.57 -8.77 -26.93
N HIS A 169 55.87 -9.16 -25.70
CA HIS A 169 57.26 -9.38 -25.23
C HIS A 169 57.77 -10.83 -25.32
N LYS A 170 57.00 -11.77 -25.86
CA LYS A 170 57.57 -13.06 -26.28
C LYS A 170 58.41 -12.84 -27.54
N LYS A 171 59.68 -12.46 -27.34
CA LYS A 171 60.70 -12.44 -28.39
C LYS A 171 60.76 -13.83 -29.05
N PRO A 172 60.76 -13.93 -30.39
CA PRO A 172 61.04 -15.20 -31.04
C PRO A 172 62.45 -15.65 -30.64
N LYS A 173 62.60 -16.90 -30.16
CA LYS A 173 63.90 -17.52 -29.97
C LYS A 173 64.60 -17.56 -31.34
N LYS A 174 65.72 -16.84 -31.48
CA LYS A 174 66.60 -16.99 -32.66
C LYS A 174 67.21 -18.39 -32.62
N HIS A 175 66.88 -19.20 -33.62
CA HIS A 175 67.63 -20.41 -33.96
C HIS A 175 69.02 -19.97 -34.44
N VAL A 176 70.09 -20.43 -33.80
CA VAL A 176 71.47 -20.20 -34.22
C VAL A 176 71.94 -21.46 -34.94
N ASP A 177 71.94 -21.43 -36.27
CA ASP A 177 72.66 -22.42 -37.06
C ASP A 177 74.14 -22.02 -37.11
N LYS A 178 74.99 -22.85 -36.50
CA LYS A 178 76.44 -22.72 -36.58
C LYS A 178 76.93 -23.64 -37.71
N LYS A 179 77.21 -23.07 -38.88
CA LYS A 179 77.87 -23.76 -40.00
C LYS A 179 79.28 -24.17 -39.59
N VAL A 180 79.59 -25.44 -39.86
CA VAL A 180 80.93 -26.04 -39.86
C VAL A 180 81.69 -25.53 -41.09
N SER A 181 82.93 -25.11 -40.89
CA SER A 181 83.99 -25.13 -41.89
C SER A 181 85.27 -25.63 -41.24
#